data_AF-A0A6C0EME7-F1
#
_entry.id   AF-A0A6C0EME7-F1
#
_cell.length_a   1.000
_cell.length_b   1.000
_cell.length_c   1.000
_cell.angle_alpha   90.00
_cell.angle_beta   90.00
_cell.angle_gamma   90.00
#
_symmetry.space_group_name_H-M   'P 1'
#
loop_
_entity.id
_entity.type
_entity.pdbx_description
1 polymer ?
#
loop_
_entity_poly.entity_id
_entity_poly.type
_entity_poly.pdbx_seq_one_letter_code
_entity_poly.pdbx_strand_id
1 'polypeptide(L)'
;MNIYTSPDRLAPYTISNYVTSPRTMSFQSWLGSPVMEIGDQNDIDYARTFENGDRYTHNDFILNFNDDLLDIIHSAGYNIEQEKQFKNEIAIFIYRLSREKL
;
A
#
# COMPACT_ATOMS: atom_id res chain seq x y z
N MET A 1 -14.52 29.36 -26.24
CA MET A 1 -15.05 27.99 -26.07
C MET A 1 -14.98 27.68 -24.58
N ASN A 2 -16.07 27.90 -23.84
CA ASN A 2 -16.11 27.71 -22.39
C ASN A 2 -16.37 26.23 -22.09
N ILE A 3 -15.37 25.55 -21.53
CA ILE A 3 -15.51 24.19 -21.05
C ILE A 3 -16.14 24.29 -19.66
N TYR A 4 -17.43 24.00 -19.57
CA TYR A 4 -18.11 23.76 -18.30
C TYR A 4 -17.44 22.56 -17.62
N THR A 5 -16.55 22.81 -16.67
CA THR A 5 -16.13 21.79 -15.70
C THR A 5 -17.28 21.60 -14.72
N SER A 6 -18.05 20.52 -14.91
CA SER A 6 -18.99 20.05 -13.89
C SER A 6 -18.22 19.90 -12.57
N PRO A 7 -18.72 20.45 -11.44
CA PRO A 7 -18.07 20.33 -10.14
C PRO A 7 -17.89 18.87 -9.68
N ASP A 8 -18.56 17.92 -10.33
CA ASP A 8 -18.48 16.47 -10.04
C ASP A 8 -17.46 15.72 -10.90
N ARG A 9 -16.74 16.37 -11.83
CA ARG A 9 -15.70 15.70 -12.60
C ARG A 9 -14.40 15.67 -11.81
N LEU A 10 -14.04 14.49 -11.31
CA LEU A 10 -12.70 14.20 -10.80
C LEU A 10 -11.67 14.71 -11.82
N ALA A 11 -10.66 15.44 -11.32
CA ALA A 11 -9.56 15.90 -12.16
C ALA A 11 -8.93 14.71 -12.89
N PRO A 12 -8.45 14.88 -14.14
CA PRO A 12 -7.79 13.80 -14.87
C PRO A 12 -6.69 13.18 -14.02
N TYR A 13 -6.86 11.91 -13.66
CA TYR A 13 -5.87 11.18 -12.88
C TYR A 13 -4.61 11.03 -13.75
N THR A 14 -3.61 11.86 -13.46
CA THR A 14 -2.31 11.76 -14.12
C THR A 14 -1.57 10.63 -13.44
N ILE A 15 -1.53 9.45 -14.08
CA ILE A 15 -0.70 8.35 -13.60
C ILE A 15 0.75 8.82 -13.70
N SER A 16 1.38 9.13 -12.56
CA SER A 16 2.81 9.35 -12.55
C SER A 16 3.47 8.07 -13.08
N ASN A 17 4.36 8.20 -14.06
CA ASN A 17 5.29 7.12 -14.40
C ASN A 17 6.22 6.93 -13.21
N TYR A 18 5.77 6.16 -12.22
CA TYR A 18 6.59 5.72 -11.12
C TYR A 18 7.62 4.75 -11.71
N VAL A 19 8.78 5.29 -12.11
CA VAL A 19 9.97 4.48 -12.34
C VAL A 19 10.35 3.93 -10.97
N THR A 20 9.82 2.76 -10.65
CA THR A 20 10.14 2.06 -9.41
C THR A 20 11.59 1.63 -9.50
N SER A 21 12.39 1.92 -8.47
CA SER A 21 13.76 1.41 -8.39
C SER A 21 13.77 -0.12 -8.66
N PRO A 22 14.81 -0.66 -9.33
CA PRO A 22 14.90 -2.09 -9.59
C PRO A 22 14.70 -2.88 -8.29
N ARG A 23 13.82 -3.88 -8.36
CA ARG A 23 13.57 -4.79 -7.25
C ARG A 23 14.70 -5.80 -7.16
N THR A 24 15.24 -5.94 -5.96
CA THR A 24 16.19 -6.99 -5.58
C THR A 24 15.49 -8.17 -4.92
N MET A 25 14.31 -7.95 -4.33
CA MET A 25 13.53 -8.96 -3.64
C MET A 25 12.33 -9.40 -4.48
N SER A 26 11.94 -10.67 -4.37
CA SER A 26 10.68 -11.15 -4.97
C SER A 26 9.48 -10.65 -4.15
N PHE A 27 8.29 -10.56 -4.76
CA PHE A 27 7.07 -10.19 -4.04
C PHE A 27 6.83 -11.10 -2.81
N GLN A 28 7.00 -12.42 -2.97
CA GLN A 28 6.81 -13.38 -1.87
C GLN A 28 7.83 -13.17 -0.74
N SER A 29 9.09 -12.91 -1.09
CA SER A 29 10.13 -12.61 -0.09
C SER A 29 9.86 -11.28 0.61
N TRP A 30 9.37 -10.27 -0.14
CA TRP A 30 9.04 -8.96 0.40
C TRP A 30 7.88 -9.02 1.40
N LEU A 31 6.85 -9.81 1.13
CA LEU A 31 5.74 -10.04 2.06
C LEU A 31 6.22 -10.51 3.45
N GLY A 32 7.22 -11.39 3.51
CA GLY A 32 7.78 -11.88 4.77
C GLY A 32 8.85 -10.97 5.40
N SER A 33 9.23 -9.89 4.71
CA SER A 33 10.23 -8.95 5.23
C SER A 33 9.59 -7.96 6.21
N PRO A 34 10.33 -7.49 7.23
CA PRO A 34 9.79 -6.55 8.22
C PRO A 34 9.51 -5.18 7.61
N VAL A 35 8.46 -4.52 8.09
CA VAL A 35 8.25 -3.09 7.86
C VAL A 35 9.21 -2.32 8.76
N MET A 36 10.08 -1.52 8.15
CA MET A 36 11.05 -0.68 8.87
C MET A 36 10.39 0.63 9.29
N GLU A 37 10.55 1.02 10.55
CA GLU A 37 10.15 2.35 11.01
C GLU A 37 11.31 3.33 10.84
N ILE A 38 10.99 4.56 10.43
CA ILE A 38 11.94 5.66 10.49
C ILE A 38 11.91 6.17 11.92
N GLY A 39 12.92 5.83 12.72
CA GLY A 39 13.08 6.38 14.05
C GLY A 39 13.51 7.85 14.01
N ASP A 40 13.12 8.61 15.04
CA ASP A 40 13.66 9.94 15.28
C ASP A 40 15.14 9.81 15.70
N GLN A 41 16.05 10.42 14.93
CA GLN A 41 17.51 10.43 15.08
C GLN A 41 18.25 9.22 14.49
N ASN A 42 18.49 9.25 13.18
CA ASN A 42 19.56 8.52 12.46
C ASN A 42 19.61 6.98 12.59
N ASP A 43 18.75 6.34 13.38
CA ASP A 43 18.56 4.90 13.44
C ASP A 43 17.40 4.51 12.52
N ILE A 44 17.76 4.18 11.28
CA ILE A 44 16.82 3.82 10.20
C ILE A 44 16.57 2.29 10.19
N ASP A 45 16.84 1.60 11.31
CA ASP A 45 16.99 0.14 11.34
C ASP A 45 16.11 -0.57 12.38
N TYR A 46 15.14 0.11 13.00
CA TYR A 46 14.16 -0.57 13.86
C TYR A 46 13.01 -1.14 13.03
N ALA A 47 12.91 -2.47 12.98
CA ALA A 47 11.74 -3.16 12.46
C ALA A 47 10.57 -2.95 13.42
N ARG A 48 9.39 -2.59 12.90
CA ARG A 48 8.16 -2.61 13.71
C ARG A 48 7.97 -4.01 14.27
N THR A 49 7.59 -4.08 15.54
CA THR A 49 7.27 -5.34 16.23
C THR A 49 5.87 -5.28 16.81
N PHE A 50 5.25 -6.44 16.94
CA PHE A 50 4.06 -6.64 17.76
C PHE A 50 4.44 -6.62 19.25
N GLU A 51 3.45 -6.46 20.14
CA GLU A 51 3.68 -6.45 21.60
C GLU A 51 4.33 -7.74 22.13
N ASN A 52 4.13 -8.86 21.43
CA ASN A 52 4.75 -10.14 21.75
C ASN A 52 6.21 -10.27 21.28
N GLY A 53 6.76 -9.24 20.62
CA GLY A 53 8.12 -9.20 20.10
C GLY A 53 8.29 -9.75 18.68
N ASP A 54 7.23 -10.28 18.05
CA ASP A 54 7.28 -10.74 16.67
C ASP A 54 7.45 -9.56 15.71
N ARG A 55 8.18 -9.78 14.61
CA ARG A 55 8.36 -8.74 13.58
C ARG A 55 7.07 -8.51 12.82
N TYR A 56 6.67 -7.26 12.70
CA TYR A 56 5.58 -6.82 11.86
C TYR A 56 6.03 -6.81 10.41
N THR A 57 5.44 -7.67 9.58
CA THR A 57 5.85 -7.89 8.20
C THR A 57 5.04 -7.04 7.22
N HIS A 58 5.51 -6.94 5.98
CA HIS A 58 4.72 -6.31 4.91
C HIS A 58 3.41 -7.05 4.63
N ASN A 59 3.36 -8.36 4.87
CA ASN A 59 2.11 -9.11 4.81
C ASN A 59 1.10 -8.63 5.86
N ASP A 60 1.55 -8.44 7.11
CA ASP A 60 0.69 -7.94 8.19
C ASP A 60 0.18 -6.53 7.89
N PHE A 61 1.04 -5.68 7.33
CA PHE A 61 0.66 -4.36 6.82
C PHE A 61 -0.43 -4.44 5.75
N ILE A 62 -0.26 -5.29 4.74
CA ILE A 62 -1.21 -5.42 3.63
C ILE A 62 -2.56 -5.95 4.11
N LEU A 63 -2.57 -6.90 5.06
CA LEU A 63 -3.80 -7.42 5.62
C LEU A 63 -4.57 -6.32 6.35
N ASN A 64 -3.91 -5.63 7.29
CA ASN A 64 -4.53 -4.53 8.04
C ASN A 64 -5.02 -3.41 7.10
N PHE A 65 -4.20 -3.01 6.13
CA PHE A 65 -4.57 -1.97 5.17
C PHE A 65 -5.79 -2.36 4.33
N ASN A 66 -5.86 -3.62 3.88
CA ASN A 66 -7.00 -4.09 3.11
C ASN A 66 -8.27 -4.15 3.96
N ASP A 67 -8.18 -4.58 5.22
CA ASP A 67 -9.32 -4.63 6.12
C ASP A 67 -9.87 -3.22 6.38
N ASP A 68 -9.00 -2.26 6.71
CA ASP A 68 -9.37 -0.84 6.87
C ASP A 68 -10.01 -0.26 5.59
N LEU A 69 -9.44 -0.58 4.43
CA LEU A 69 -9.93 -0.10 3.14
C LEU A 69 -11.32 -0.68 2.81
N LEU A 70 -11.53 -1.97 3.06
CA LEU A 70 -12.83 -2.59 2.85
C LEU A 70 -13.89 -2.04 3.79
N ASP A 71 -13.54 -1.81 5.05
CA ASP A 71 -14.46 -1.21 6.03
C ASP A 71 -14.92 0.18 5.58
N ILE A 72 -14.02 1.00 5.03
CA ILE A 72 -14.37 2.30 4.44
C ILE A 72 -15.31 2.14 3.23
N ILE A 73 -15.01 1.21 2.32
CA ILE A 73 -15.79 1.01 1.09
C ILE A 73 -17.20 0.49 1.42
N HIS A 74 -17.29 -0.50 2.30
CA HIS A 74 -18.56 -1.09 2.73
C HIS A 74 -19.39 -0.13 3.58
N SER A 75 -18.78 0.65 4.47
CA SER A 75 -19.50 1.66 5.26
C SER A 75 -20.08 2.79 4.40
N ALA A 76 -19.47 3.07 3.24
CA ALA A 76 -20.02 3.97 2.24
C ALA A 76 -21.11 3.34 1.34
N GLY A 77 -21.47 2.08 1.56
CA GLY A 77 -22.53 1.37 0.84
C GLY A 77 -22.10 0.80 -0.51
N TYR A 78 -20.81 0.79 -0.82
CA TYR A 78 -20.26 0.15 -2.01
C TYR A 78 -19.91 -1.31 -1.73
N ASN A 79 -19.92 -2.14 -2.78
CA ASN A 79 -19.53 -3.54 -2.70
C ASN A 79 -18.49 -3.86 -3.78
N ILE A 80 -17.53 -4.72 -3.46
CA ILE A 80 -16.49 -5.15 -4.41
C ILE A 80 -16.80 -6.58 -4.88
N GLU A 81 -17.23 -6.72 -6.13
CA GLU A 81 -17.63 -8.02 -6.70
C GLU A 81 -16.50 -9.06 -6.69
N GLN A 82 -15.26 -8.63 -6.93
CA GLN A 82 -14.07 -9.49 -7.00
C GLN A 82 -13.05 -9.12 -5.91
N GLU A 83 -13.49 -9.15 -4.64
CA GLU A 83 -12.70 -8.71 -3.49
C GLU A 83 -11.29 -9.32 -3.43
N LYS A 84 -11.14 -10.61 -3.75
CA LYS A 84 -9.83 -11.28 -3.79
C LYS A 84 -8.89 -10.66 -4.83
N GLN A 85 -9.39 -10.37 -6.03
CA GLN A 85 -8.59 -9.73 -7.07
C GLN A 85 -8.22 -8.31 -6.65
N PHE A 86 -9.16 -7.56 -6.10
CA PHE A 86 -8.93 -6.22 -5.56
C PHE A 86 -7.82 -6.20 -4.51
N LYS A 87 -7.89 -7.07 -3.49
CA LYS A 87 -6.85 -7.20 -2.45
C LYS A 87 -5.47 -7.49 -3.04
N ASN A 88 -5.41 -8.36 -4.05
CA ASN A 88 -4.16 -8.68 -4.74
C ASN A 88 -3.59 -7.50 -5.54
N GLU A 89 -4.45 -6.75 -6.23
CA GLU A 89 -4.03 -5.56 -6.98
C GLU A 89 -3.49 -4.46 -6.06
N ILE A 90 -4.13 -4.24 -4.91
CA ILE A 90 -3.65 -3.33 -3.86
C ILE A 90 -2.31 -3.79 -3.31
N ALA A 91 -2.15 -5.08 -2.98
CA ALA A 91 -0.88 -5.63 -2.50
C ALA A 91 0.26 -5.44 -3.51
N ILE A 92 0.00 -5.70 -4.80
CA ILE A 92 0.97 -5.49 -5.88
C ILE A 92 1.29 -4.01 -6.08
N PHE A 93 0.29 -3.14 -5.95
CA PHE A 93 0.47 -1.69 -6.06
C PHE A 93 1.36 -1.15 -4.93
N ILE A 94 1.09 -1.53 -3.68
CA ILE A 94 1.91 -1.18 -2.52
C ILE A 94 3.32 -1.74 -2.70
N TYR A 95 3.43 -3.01 -3.10
CA TYR A 95 4.73 -3.61 -3.40
C TYR A 95 5.48 -2.76 -4.41
N ARG A 96 4.90 -2.40 -5.56
CA ARG A 96 5.57 -1.60 -6.60
C ARG A 96 6.01 -0.23 -6.11
N LEU A 97 5.20 0.45 -5.30
CA LEU A 97 5.51 1.80 -4.81
C LEU A 97 6.44 1.83 -3.59
N SER A 98 6.55 0.73 -2.85
CA SER A 98 7.48 0.65 -1.72
C SER A 98 8.93 0.88 -2.17
N ARG A 99 9.84 1.25 -1.27
CA ARG A 99 11.27 1.27 -1.59
C ARG A 99 11.93 0.11 -0.90
N GLU A 100 12.64 -0.72 -1.66
CA GLU A 100 13.62 -1.62 -1.06
C GLU A 100 14.82 -0.75 -0.67
N LYS A 101 15.22 -0.84 0.60
CA LYS A 101 16.47 -0.24 1.05
C LYS A 101 17.58 -1.21 0.61
N LEU A 102 18.43 -0.76 -0.31
CA LEU A 102 19.66 -1.45 -0.71
C LEU A 102 20.72 -1.33 0.39
#